data_AF-A0ABD5N3D9-F1
#
_entry.id   AF-A0ABD5N3D9-F1
#
_cell.length_a   1.000
_cell.length_b   1.000
_cell.length_c   1.000
_cell.angle_alpha   90.00
_cell.angle_beta   90.00
_cell.angle_gamma   90.00
#
_symmetry.space_group_name_H-M   'P 1'
#
loop_
_entity.id
_entity.type
_entity.pdbx_description
1 polymer ?
#
loop_
_entity_poly.entity_id
_entity_poly.type
_entity_poly.pdbx_seq_one_letter_code
_entity_poly.pdbx_strand_id
1 'polypeptide(L)'
;ATVAALMLLLISVGSVSAVLTGQSPENRANRFVEIANNAAEEVGNFIELVRADHDASELIETIEFVGNVTLYGEGVVNVTNADTALGIGDYEGAIANATEALNIFREVYRSLQIILNNYDIQIGPLVDVDGLEESIQRSVDRVEVLKGLISQDAPIYEKLMDAEGNLTRALEFILLDNVEDAKSSLRKANVLLGEVSQYLKQVAQELTPSRIRNYCEEAGQYRERFREQFRGGWDEGFDVNGFLQTQGYQNEDDFMGRFQEMIENAKGTEDIEDLEEIGRTIREMDQNFTEEVGRYRARHGQSATGSGFGQDAGGYGGSSSSGQPGFRGGQ
;
A
#
# COMPACT_ATOMS: atom_id res chain seq x y z
N ALA A 1 2.07 -12.57 30.72
CA ALA A 1 1.70 -11.18 30.37
C ALA A 1 1.69 -10.95 28.84
N THR A 2 1.23 -11.91 28.02
CA THR A 2 1.68 -12.00 26.61
C THR A 2 0.64 -12.47 25.59
N VAL A 3 -0.66 -12.31 25.87
CA VAL A 3 -1.70 -12.33 24.82
C VAL A 3 -2.35 -10.95 24.63
N ALA A 4 -2.46 -10.19 25.73
CA ALA A 4 -2.90 -8.79 25.68
C ALA A 4 -2.06 -7.94 24.71
N ALA A 5 -0.77 -8.23 24.56
CA ALA A 5 0.14 -7.50 23.67
C ALA A 5 -0.04 -7.83 22.18
N LEU A 6 -0.53 -9.03 21.82
CA LEU A 6 -0.77 -9.40 20.41
C LEU A 6 -2.16 -8.91 19.94
N MET A 7 -3.17 -9.05 20.81
CA MET A 7 -4.50 -8.43 20.63
C MET A 7 -4.45 -6.89 20.60
N LEU A 8 -3.59 -6.24 21.41
CA LEU A 8 -3.38 -4.79 21.33
C LEU A 8 -2.69 -4.35 20.02
N LEU A 9 -1.95 -5.24 19.36
CA LEU A 9 -1.25 -4.96 18.11
C LEU A 9 -2.18 -5.05 16.89
N LEU A 10 -3.17 -5.95 16.94
CA LEU A 10 -4.23 -6.04 15.92
C LEU A 10 -5.29 -4.94 16.07
N ILE A 11 -5.50 -4.42 17.30
CA ILE A 11 -6.53 -3.41 17.58
C ILE A 11 -5.93 -2.05 17.98
N SER A 12 -4.80 -1.66 17.37
CA SER A 12 -4.35 -0.25 17.37
C SER A 12 -5.05 0.50 16.23
N VAL A 13 -6.26 0.98 16.48
CA VAL A 13 -7.06 1.81 15.55
C VAL A 13 -6.32 3.10 15.16
N GLY A 14 -5.29 3.51 15.91
CA GLY A 14 -4.40 4.62 15.54
C GLY A 14 -3.44 4.33 14.37
N SER A 15 -3.14 3.06 14.08
CA SER A 15 -2.17 2.67 13.04
C SER A 15 -2.85 2.28 11.73
N VAL A 16 -4.12 1.87 11.78
CA VAL A 16 -4.88 1.45 10.59
C VAL A 16 -5.27 2.66 9.73
N SER A 17 -5.47 3.84 10.35
CA SER A 17 -5.79 5.08 9.62
C SER A 17 -4.67 5.58 8.71
N ALA A 18 -3.40 5.25 8.99
CA ALA A 18 -2.26 5.67 8.16
C ALA A 18 -1.94 4.69 7.02
N VAL A 19 -2.40 3.43 7.10
CA VAL A 19 -2.15 2.39 6.07
C VAL A 19 -3.28 2.33 5.02
N LEU A 20 -4.44 2.95 5.30
CA LEU A 20 -5.63 2.88 4.44
C LEU A 20 -5.95 4.17 3.69
N THR A 21 -5.14 5.22 3.85
CA THR A 21 -5.19 6.43 3.02
C THR A 21 -4.77 6.07 1.59
N GLY A 22 -5.74 5.66 0.76
CA GLY A 22 -5.53 5.24 -0.62
C GLY A 22 -6.34 4.01 -1.06
N GLN A 23 -6.99 3.29 -0.14
CA GLN A 23 -7.87 2.16 -0.49
C GLN A 23 -9.30 2.64 -0.77
N SER A 24 -10.01 1.94 -1.67
CA SER A 24 -11.44 2.20 -1.88
C SER A 24 -12.21 2.01 -0.56
N PRO A 25 -13.28 2.80 -0.31
CA PRO A 25 -14.12 2.65 0.88
C PRO A 25 -14.61 1.20 1.09
N GLU A 26 -14.87 0.51 0.01
CA GLU A 26 -15.24 -0.91 -0.04
C GLU A 26 -14.14 -1.83 0.50
N ASN A 27 -12.90 -1.70 0.01
CA ASN A 27 -11.79 -2.55 0.48
C ASN A 27 -11.50 -2.34 1.96
N ARG A 28 -11.59 -1.08 2.41
CA ARG A 28 -11.46 -0.73 3.82
C ARG A 28 -12.57 -1.36 4.66
N ALA A 29 -13.84 -1.25 4.24
CA ALA A 29 -14.96 -1.85 4.97
C ALA A 29 -14.86 -3.37 5.04
N ASN A 30 -14.56 -4.05 3.92
CA ASN A 30 -14.32 -5.49 3.88
C ASN A 30 -13.27 -5.91 4.91
N ARG A 31 -12.15 -5.18 4.99
CA ARG A 31 -11.07 -5.54 5.91
C ARG A 31 -11.45 -5.36 7.38
N PHE A 32 -12.20 -4.31 7.72
CA PHE A 32 -12.68 -4.11 9.09
C PHE A 32 -13.64 -5.23 9.52
N VAL A 33 -14.55 -5.62 8.64
CA VAL A 33 -15.52 -6.69 8.88
C VAL A 33 -14.83 -8.05 9.02
N GLU A 34 -13.85 -8.36 8.17
CA GLU A 34 -13.03 -9.58 8.27
C GLU A 34 -12.31 -9.65 9.63
N ILE A 35 -11.67 -8.55 10.06
CA ILE A 35 -10.97 -8.51 11.36
C ILE A 35 -11.95 -8.72 12.52
N ALA A 36 -13.15 -8.13 12.44
CA ALA A 36 -14.17 -8.29 13.47
C ALA A 36 -14.72 -9.72 13.54
N ASN A 37 -14.90 -10.38 12.39
CA ASN A 37 -15.28 -11.80 12.31
C ASN A 37 -14.24 -12.71 12.96
N ASN A 38 -12.96 -12.54 12.62
CA ASN A 38 -11.89 -13.35 13.22
C ASN A 38 -11.81 -13.12 14.73
N ALA A 39 -11.97 -11.87 15.20
CA ALA A 39 -11.99 -11.59 16.63
C ALA A 39 -13.18 -12.24 17.35
N ALA A 40 -14.35 -12.34 16.69
CA ALA A 40 -15.52 -13.01 17.24
C ALA A 40 -15.27 -14.53 17.41
N GLU A 41 -14.63 -15.16 16.42
CA GLU A 41 -14.25 -16.57 16.47
C GLU A 41 -13.26 -16.82 17.61
N GLU A 42 -12.19 -16.04 17.70
CA GLU A 42 -11.17 -16.16 18.75
C GLU A 42 -11.73 -16.02 20.17
N VAL A 43 -12.55 -14.99 20.41
CA VAL A 43 -13.17 -14.79 21.72
C VAL A 43 -14.20 -15.88 22.02
N GLY A 44 -14.93 -16.36 21.01
CA GLY A 44 -15.85 -17.49 21.15
C GLY A 44 -15.12 -18.77 21.54
N ASN A 45 -14.05 -19.10 20.84
CA ASN A 45 -13.18 -20.25 21.14
C ASN A 45 -12.61 -20.16 22.55
N PHE A 46 -12.23 -18.96 23.01
CA PHE A 46 -11.76 -18.76 24.38
C PHE A 46 -12.84 -19.02 25.43
N ILE A 47 -14.06 -18.54 25.20
CA ILE A 47 -15.21 -18.82 26.09
C ILE A 47 -15.49 -20.32 26.16
N GLU A 48 -15.48 -21.01 25.01
CA GLU A 48 -15.72 -22.46 24.96
C GLU A 48 -14.60 -23.25 25.64
N LEU A 49 -13.34 -22.82 25.50
CA LEU A 49 -12.22 -23.42 26.22
C LEU A 49 -12.39 -23.29 27.74
N VAL A 50 -12.82 -22.11 28.23
CA VAL A 50 -13.14 -21.90 29.65
C VAL A 50 -14.28 -22.81 30.11
N ARG A 51 -15.29 -23.02 29.27
CA ARG A 51 -16.42 -23.92 29.60
C ARG A 51 -16.03 -25.38 29.62
N ALA A 52 -15.07 -25.78 28.79
CA ALA A 52 -14.59 -27.14 28.69
C ALA A 52 -13.57 -27.49 29.79
N ASP A 53 -12.97 -26.50 30.44
CA ASP A 53 -11.99 -26.69 31.51
C ASP A 53 -12.67 -27.18 32.79
N HIS A 54 -12.21 -28.33 33.29
CA HIS A 54 -12.77 -28.96 34.48
C HIS A 54 -12.54 -28.14 35.76
N ASP A 55 -11.43 -27.39 35.83
CA ASP A 55 -11.07 -26.57 36.98
C ASP A 55 -11.80 -25.22 36.98
N ALA A 56 -12.49 -24.88 35.89
CA ALA A 56 -13.33 -23.69 35.75
C ALA A 56 -14.80 -23.90 36.13
N SER A 57 -15.19 -25.06 36.67
CA SER A 57 -16.60 -25.38 36.94
C SER A 57 -17.29 -24.41 37.91
N GLU A 58 -16.57 -23.93 38.93
CA GLU A 58 -17.11 -22.91 39.85
C GLU A 58 -17.14 -21.51 39.22
N LEU A 59 -16.24 -21.26 38.27
CA LEU A 59 -16.12 -19.97 37.60
C LEU A 59 -17.24 -19.72 36.59
N ILE A 60 -17.59 -20.73 35.81
CA ILE A 60 -18.56 -20.59 34.71
C ILE A 60 -19.98 -20.27 35.19
N GLU A 61 -20.26 -20.50 36.47
CA GLU A 61 -21.54 -20.16 37.11
C GLU A 61 -21.57 -18.73 37.69
N THR A 62 -20.44 -18.02 37.70
CA THR A 62 -20.35 -16.66 38.25
C THR A 62 -21.08 -15.65 37.37
N ILE A 63 -21.68 -14.63 38.02
CA ILE A 63 -22.34 -13.51 37.32
C ILE A 63 -21.35 -12.77 36.41
N GLU A 64 -20.08 -12.69 36.81
CA GLU A 64 -19.03 -12.03 36.02
C GLU A 64 -18.73 -12.78 34.72
N PHE A 65 -18.61 -14.11 34.74
CA PHE A 65 -18.41 -14.90 33.53
C PHE A 65 -19.66 -14.84 32.62
N VAL A 66 -20.86 -15.01 33.18
CA VAL A 66 -22.12 -14.94 32.42
C VAL A 66 -22.33 -13.55 31.80
N GLY A 67 -21.94 -12.49 32.50
CA GLY A 67 -21.95 -11.12 31.98
C GLY A 67 -21.06 -10.99 30.74
N ASN A 68 -19.86 -11.55 30.77
CA ASN A 68 -18.93 -11.54 29.63
C ASN A 68 -19.45 -12.35 28.43
N VAL A 69 -20.10 -13.50 28.66
CA VAL A 69 -20.74 -14.27 27.60
C VAL A 69 -21.88 -13.49 26.95
N THR A 70 -22.66 -12.75 27.74
CA THR A 70 -23.75 -11.91 27.24
C THR A 70 -23.20 -10.77 26.39
N LEU A 71 -22.18 -10.08 26.90
CA LEU A 71 -21.50 -8.98 26.20
C LEU A 71 -20.83 -9.46 24.90
N TYR A 72 -20.25 -10.67 24.90
CA TYR A 72 -19.76 -11.32 23.67
C TYR A 72 -20.86 -11.46 22.61
N GLY A 73 -22.06 -11.88 23.02
CA GLY A 73 -23.22 -11.97 22.14
C GLY A 73 -23.60 -10.63 21.51
N GLU A 74 -23.49 -9.52 22.26
CA GLU A 74 -23.69 -8.17 21.73
C GLU A 74 -22.63 -7.80 20.68
N GLY A 75 -21.38 -8.23 20.88
CA GLY A 75 -20.31 -8.09 19.89
C GLY A 75 -20.61 -8.85 18.60
N VAL A 76 -21.08 -10.09 18.69
CA VAL A 76 -21.47 -10.92 17.52
C VAL A 76 -22.64 -10.28 16.76
N VAL A 77 -23.60 -9.68 17.45
CA VAL A 77 -24.68 -8.90 16.80
C VAL A 77 -24.11 -7.72 16.01
N ASN A 78 -23.11 -7.01 16.55
CA ASN A 78 -22.45 -5.93 15.82
C ASN A 78 -21.69 -6.44 14.59
N VAL A 79 -21.02 -7.60 14.65
CA VAL A 79 -20.40 -8.22 13.46
C VAL A 79 -21.47 -8.52 12.39
N THR A 80 -22.59 -9.12 12.79
CA THR A 80 -23.71 -9.43 11.87
C THR A 80 -24.28 -8.15 11.22
N ASN A 81 -24.40 -7.07 11.98
CA ASN A 81 -24.82 -5.77 11.47
C ASN A 81 -23.78 -5.20 10.49
N ALA A 82 -22.49 -5.39 10.77
CA ALA A 82 -21.40 -4.95 9.91
C ALA A 82 -21.40 -5.70 8.56
N ASP A 83 -21.58 -7.02 8.57
CA ASP A 83 -21.75 -7.84 7.36
C ASP A 83 -22.99 -7.41 6.56
N THR A 84 -24.10 -7.14 7.24
CA THR A 84 -25.34 -6.68 6.60
C THR A 84 -25.16 -5.33 5.93
N ALA A 85 -24.52 -4.36 6.62
CA ALA A 85 -24.22 -3.04 6.08
C ALA A 85 -23.28 -3.13 4.87
N LEU A 86 -22.24 -3.96 4.97
CA LEU A 86 -21.31 -4.22 3.87
C LEU A 86 -22.03 -4.79 2.65
N GLY A 87 -22.93 -5.76 2.84
CA GLY A 87 -23.70 -6.41 1.77
C GLY A 87 -24.66 -5.48 1.01
N ILE A 88 -25.10 -4.37 1.62
CA ILE A 88 -25.94 -3.35 0.97
C ILE A 88 -25.14 -2.12 0.50
N GLY A 89 -23.81 -2.14 0.61
CA GLY A 89 -22.93 -1.05 0.19
C GLY A 89 -22.84 0.12 1.18
N ASP A 90 -23.31 -0.05 2.43
CA ASP A 90 -23.13 0.92 3.51
C ASP A 90 -21.77 0.72 4.20
N TYR A 91 -20.71 1.19 3.53
CA TYR A 91 -19.33 1.00 3.98
C TYR A 91 -19.02 1.71 5.31
N GLU A 92 -19.61 2.89 5.56
CA GLU A 92 -19.41 3.62 6.82
C GLU A 92 -20.12 2.89 7.97
N GLY A 93 -21.35 2.42 7.76
CA GLY A 93 -22.07 1.58 8.70
C GLY A 93 -21.34 0.28 9.00
N ALA A 94 -20.76 -0.38 7.98
CA ALA A 94 -19.97 -1.59 8.16
C ALA A 94 -18.74 -1.34 9.06
N ILE A 95 -17.97 -0.27 8.79
CA ILE A 95 -16.79 0.09 9.60
C ILE A 95 -17.19 0.43 11.03
N ALA A 96 -18.27 1.19 11.23
CA ALA A 96 -18.74 1.60 12.56
C ALA A 96 -19.14 0.38 13.41
N ASN A 97 -19.98 -0.52 12.86
CA ASN A 97 -20.40 -1.74 13.56
C ASN A 97 -19.22 -2.69 13.83
N ALA A 98 -18.32 -2.88 12.86
CA ALA A 98 -17.12 -3.70 13.05
C ALA A 98 -16.19 -3.14 14.13
N THR A 99 -16.04 -1.83 14.20
CA THR A 99 -15.24 -1.16 15.24
C THR A 99 -15.84 -1.36 16.63
N GLU A 100 -17.16 -1.26 16.74
CA GLU A 100 -17.85 -1.48 18.02
C GLU A 100 -17.74 -2.94 18.48
N ALA A 101 -17.91 -3.90 17.56
CA ALA A 101 -17.69 -5.31 17.84
C ALA A 101 -16.28 -5.57 18.37
N LEU A 102 -15.24 -5.00 17.74
CA LEU A 102 -13.85 -5.15 18.17
C LEU A 102 -13.58 -4.56 19.57
N ASN A 103 -14.24 -3.46 19.93
CA ASN A 103 -14.13 -2.89 21.27
C ASN A 103 -14.73 -3.83 22.32
N ILE A 104 -15.93 -4.36 22.03
CA ILE A 104 -16.62 -5.33 22.87
C ILE A 104 -15.78 -6.60 23.06
N PHE A 105 -15.28 -7.19 21.99
CA PHE A 105 -14.44 -8.40 22.06
C PHE A 105 -13.16 -8.17 22.88
N ARG A 106 -12.54 -7.00 22.74
CA ARG A 106 -11.37 -6.63 23.55
C ARG A 106 -11.72 -6.57 25.05
N GLU A 107 -12.88 -6.02 25.39
CA GLU A 107 -13.35 -5.93 26.77
C GLU A 107 -13.63 -7.30 27.37
N VAL A 108 -14.39 -8.13 26.66
CA VAL A 108 -14.70 -9.52 27.05
C VAL A 108 -13.40 -10.29 27.27
N TYR A 109 -12.48 -10.25 26.31
CA TYR A 109 -11.21 -10.98 26.40
C TYR A 109 -10.40 -10.57 27.64
N ARG A 110 -10.28 -9.26 27.90
CA ARG A 110 -9.56 -8.74 29.08
C ARG A 110 -10.23 -9.15 30.38
N SER A 111 -11.54 -9.03 30.45
CA SER A 111 -12.33 -9.34 31.64
C SER A 111 -12.24 -10.84 31.98
N LEU A 112 -12.39 -11.72 30.98
CA LEU A 112 -12.19 -13.16 31.15
C LEU A 112 -10.79 -13.51 31.63
N GLN A 113 -9.75 -12.87 31.08
CA GLN A 113 -8.38 -13.07 31.55
C GLN A 113 -8.19 -12.64 33.02
N ILE A 114 -8.78 -11.52 33.45
CA ILE A 114 -8.72 -11.07 34.84
C ILE A 114 -9.42 -12.09 35.75
N ILE A 115 -10.61 -12.53 35.34
CA ILE A 115 -11.41 -13.50 36.07
C ILE A 115 -10.64 -14.81 36.25
N LEU A 116 -10.09 -15.38 35.19
CA LEU A 116 -9.31 -16.62 35.27
C LEU A 116 -8.10 -16.49 36.21
N ASN A 117 -7.39 -15.37 36.16
CA ASN A 117 -6.28 -15.10 37.07
C ASN A 117 -6.73 -15.00 38.53
N ASN A 118 -7.91 -14.45 38.81
CA ASN A 118 -8.44 -14.35 40.17
C ASN A 118 -8.76 -15.72 40.78
N TYR A 119 -9.10 -16.71 39.95
CA TYR A 119 -9.38 -18.08 40.36
C TYR A 119 -8.16 -19.01 40.26
N ASP A 120 -6.98 -18.47 39.91
CA ASP A 120 -5.75 -19.23 39.67
C ASP A 120 -5.91 -20.34 38.61
N ILE A 121 -6.85 -20.15 37.68
CA ILE A 121 -7.12 -21.11 36.60
C ILE A 121 -6.17 -20.79 35.44
N GLN A 122 -5.25 -21.72 35.19
CA GLN A 122 -4.36 -21.66 34.03
C GLN A 122 -5.01 -22.39 32.85
N ILE A 123 -5.87 -21.68 32.15
CA ILE A 123 -6.27 -22.13 30.82
C ILE A 123 -5.05 -21.98 29.93
N GLY A 124 -4.56 -23.10 29.38
CA GLY A 124 -3.45 -23.11 28.43
C GLY A 124 -3.66 -22.03 27.37
N PRO A 125 -2.60 -21.37 26.87
CA PRO A 125 -2.79 -20.31 25.88
C PRO A 125 -3.65 -20.84 24.74
N LEU A 126 -4.71 -20.12 24.35
CA LEU A 126 -5.23 -20.24 22.98
C LEU A 126 -4.06 -19.87 22.10
N VAL A 127 -3.33 -20.88 21.67
CA VAL A 127 -2.39 -20.72 20.59
C VAL A 127 -3.24 -20.96 19.36
N ASP A 128 -3.67 -19.88 18.75
CA ASP A 128 -3.98 -19.86 17.33
C ASP A 128 -2.67 -20.17 16.59
N VAL A 129 -2.37 -21.47 16.46
CA VAL A 129 -1.20 -21.98 15.74
C VAL A 129 -1.31 -21.55 14.29
N ASP A 130 -2.53 -21.49 13.77
CA ASP A 130 -2.84 -21.09 12.40
C ASP A 130 -2.51 -19.59 12.19
N GLY A 131 -2.89 -18.71 13.11
CA GLY A 131 -2.52 -17.28 13.06
C GLY A 131 -1.04 -17.02 13.34
N LEU A 132 -0.38 -17.87 14.13
CA LEU A 132 1.08 -17.83 14.29
C LEU A 132 1.79 -18.26 13.00
N GLU A 133 1.33 -19.34 12.36
CA GLU A 133 1.83 -19.83 11.08
C GLU A 133 1.63 -18.76 9.99
N GLU A 134 0.44 -18.17 9.90
CA GLU A 134 0.14 -17.10 8.95
C GLU A 134 1.05 -15.88 9.18
N SER A 135 1.30 -15.53 10.45
CA SER A 135 2.22 -14.44 10.79
C SER A 135 3.66 -14.73 10.38
N ILE A 136 4.12 -15.97 10.52
CA ILE A 136 5.44 -16.39 10.06
C ILE A 136 5.49 -16.33 8.53
N GLN A 137 4.47 -16.85 7.84
CA GLN A 137 4.40 -16.86 6.38
C GLN A 137 4.41 -15.44 5.80
N ARG A 138 3.64 -14.50 6.37
CA ARG A 138 3.69 -13.08 5.98
C ARG A 138 5.09 -12.49 6.13
N SER A 139 5.83 -12.86 7.18
CA SER A 139 7.21 -12.41 7.37
C SER A 139 8.18 -13.08 6.40
N VAL A 140 7.95 -14.34 5.99
CA VAL A 140 8.71 -15.01 4.92
C VAL A 140 8.52 -14.31 3.59
N ASP A 141 7.28 -14.00 3.22
CA ASP A 141 6.99 -13.27 1.98
C ASP A 141 7.67 -11.90 1.96
N ARG A 142 7.70 -11.22 3.11
CA ARG A 142 8.42 -9.94 3.27
C ARG A 142 9.93 -10.09 3.08
N VAL A 143 10.55 -11.18 3.56
CA VAL A 143 11.96 -11.47 3.32
C VAL A 143 12.24 -11.58 1.81
N GLU A 144 11.41 -12.33 1.08
CA GLU A 144 11.59 -12.53 -0.36
C GLU A 144 11.48 -11.22 -1.14
N VAL A 145 10.51 -10.37 -0.79
CA VAL A 145 10.42 -9.02 -1.37
C VAL A 145 11.70 -8.21 -1.09
N LEU A 146 12.21 -8.25 0.13
CA LEU A 146 13.42 -7.51 0.50
C LEU A 146 14.68 -8.05 -0.19
N LYS A 147 14.78 -9.36 -0.44
CA LYS A 147 15.88 -9.95 -1.22
C LYS A 147 15.86 -9.46 -2.68
N GLY A 148 14.68 -9.23 -3.24
CA GLY A 148 14.54 -8.65 -4.57
C GLY A 148 14.99 -7.18 -4.66
N LEU A 149 14.99 -6.46 -3.54
CA LEU A 149 15.31 -5.03 -3.48
C LEU A 149 16.75 -4.75 -3.03
N ILE A 150 17.36 -5.66 -2.27
CA ILE A 150 18.65 -5.45 -1.62
C ILE A 150 19.73 -6.25 -2.35
N SER A 151 20.80 -5.56 -2.76
CA SER A 151 21.98 -6.25 -3.30
C SER A 151 22.61 -7.17 -2.25
N GLN A 152 23.07 -8.35 -2.67
CA GLN A 152 23.72 -9.32 -1.78
C GLN A 152 25.00 -8.77 -1.13
N ASP A 153 25.64 -7.80 -1.78
CA ASP A 153 26.84 -7.13 -1.26
C ASP A 153 26.52 -6.01 -0.25
N ALA A 154 25.23 -5.70 -0.03
CA ALA A 154 24.84 -4.65 0.89
C ALA A 154 25.13 -5.06 2.35
N PRO A 155 25.67 -4.15 3.20
CA PRO A 155 25.98 -4.47 4.60
C PRO A 155 24.80 -4.99 5.42
N ILE A 156 23.57 -4.64 5.02
CA ILE A 156 22.35 -5.04 5.70
C ILE A 156 21.85 -6.44 5.29
N TYR A 157 22.39 -7.01 4.21
CA TYR A 157 21.91 -8.27 3.63
C TYR A 157 22.11 -9.45 4.60
N GLU A 158 23.18 -9.45 5.39
CA GLU A 158 23.42 -10.46 6.43
C GLU A 158 22.27 -10.53 7.45
N LYS A 159 21.72 -9.38 7.86
CA LYS A 159 20.57 -9.34 8.78
C LYS A 159 19.30 -9.88 8.16
N LEU A 160 19.15 -9.75 6.84
CA LEU A 160 18.03 -10.34 6.11
C LEU A 160 18.13 -11.86 6.08
N MET A 161 19.34 -12.41 5.88
CA MET A 161 19.61 -13.85 5.97
C MET A 161 19.38 -14.38 7.39
N ASP A 162 19.79 -13.63 8.43
CA ASP A 162 19.51 -13.99 9.81
C ASP A 162 18.01 -13.98 10.12
N ALA A 163 17.25 -13.03 9.57
CA ALA A 163 15.81 -12.99 9.72
C ALA A 163 15.14 -14.23 9.11
N GLU A 164 15.54 -14.59 7.88
CA GLU A 164 15.10 -15.81 7.20
C GLU A 164 15.40 -17.08 8.02
N GLY A 165 16.62 -17.18 8.57
CA GLY A 165 17.01 -18.30 9.41
C GLY A 165 16.15 -18.41 10.67
N ASN A 166 15.77 -17.29 11.28
CA ASN A 166 14.86 -17.28 12.43
C ASN A 166 13.42 -17.66 12.05
N LEU A 167 12.93 -17.27 10.88
CA LEU A 167 11.60 -17.67 10.39
C LEU A 167 11.54 -19.17 10.06
N THR A 168 12.60 -19.71 9.45
CA THR A 168 12.73 -21.15 9.19
C THR A 168 12.66 -21.95 10.50
N ARG A 169 13.40 -21.52 11.52
CA ARG A 169 13.31 -22.12 12.87
C ARG A 169 11.92 -21.97 13.48
N ALA A 170 11.24 -20.85 13.26
CA ALA A 170 9.89 -20.65 13.76
C ALA A 170 8.91 -21.67 13.16
N LEU A 171 9.01 -21.95 11.85
CA LEU A 171 8.23 -23.01 11.19
C LEU A 171 8.58 -24.40 11.73
N GLU A 172 9.88 -24.70 11.91
CA GLU A 172 10.31 -25.96 12.52
C GLU A 172 9.72 -26.14 13.93
N PHE A 173 9.67 -25.08 14.73
CA PHE A 173 9.08 -25.12 16.06
C PHE A 173 7.57 -25.32 16.03
N ILE A 174 6.85 -24.81 15.03
CA ILE A 174 5.42 -25.13 14.84
C ILE A 174 5.24 -26.63 14.56
N LEU A 175 6.04 -27.21 13.66
CA LEU A 175 5.96 -28.65 13.33
C LEU A 175 6.26 -29.56 14.53
N LEU A 176 7.04 -29.06 15.49
CA LEU A 176 7.39 -29.75 16.73
C LEU A 176 6.44 -29.41 17.89
N ASP A 177 5.35 -28.68 17.64
CA ASP A 177 4.37 -28.22 18.64
C ASP A 177 5.00 -27.38 19.78
N ASN A 178 6.10 -26.69 19.48
CA ASN A 178 6.83 -25.84 20.41
C ASN A 178 6.54 -24.35 20.15
N VAL A 179 5.34 -23.96 20.53
CA VAL A 179 4.78 -22.64 20.24
C VAL A 179 5.61 -21.48 20.80
N GLU A 180 6.12 -21.60 22.03
CA GLU A 180 6.82 -20.47 22.66
C GLU A 180 8.17 -20.20 21.97
N ASP A 181 8.87 -21.25 21.53
CA ASP A 181 10.09 -21.09 20.74
C ASP A 181 9.80 -20.60 19.32
N ALA A 182 8.65 -20.99 18.73
CA ALA A 182 8.18 -20.42 17.47
C ALA A 182 7.93 -18.90 17.59
N LYS A 183 7.19 -18.46 18.62
CA LYS A 183 6.97 -17.04 18.92
C LYS A 183 8.27 -16.29 19.16
N SER A 184 9.18 -16.87 19.94
CA SER A 184 10.49 -16.29 20.23
C SER A 184 11.31 -16.07 18.95
N SER A 185 11.30 -17.07 18.05
CA SER A 185 12.02 -17.02 16.78
C SER A 185 11.40 -16.00 15.82
N LEU A 186 10.07 -15.97 15.69
CA LEU A 186 9.36 -14.94 14.90
C LEU A 186 9.68 -13.52 15.40
N ARG A 187 9.72 -13.29 16.73
CA ARG A 187 10.09 -11.98 17.28
C ARG A 187 11.50 -11.56 16.88
N LYS A 188 12.47 -12.48 16.96
CA LYS A 188 13.86 -12.20 16.54
C LYS A 188 13.92 -11.83 15.07
N ALA A 189 13.21 -12.58 14.21
CA ALA A 189 13.13 -12.25 12.78
C ALA A 189 12.53 -10.86 12.54
N ASN A 190 11.42 -10.52 13.19
CA ASN A 190 10.75 -9.24 13.01
C ASN A 190 11.58 -8.04 13.48
N VAL A 191 12.41 -8.20 14.51
CA VAL A 191 13.39 -7.16 14.92
C VAL A 191 14.39 -6.90 13.80
N LEU A 192 14.99 -7.96 13.24
CA LEU A 192 15.95 -7.84 12.13
C LEU A 192 15.31 -7.22 10.88
N LEU A 193 14.07 -7.61 10.53
CA LEU A 193 13.32 -7.01 9.42
C LEU A 193 13.01 -5.53 9.66
N GLY A 194 12.77 -5.13 10.90
CA GLY A 194 12.64 -3.73 11.30
C GLY A 194 13.91 -2.94 11.04
N GLU A 195 15.07 -3.48 11.42
CA GLU A 195 16.38 -2.86 11.17
C GLU A 195 16.69 -2.75 9.66
N VAL A 196 16.37 -3.78 8.88
CA VAL A 196 16.51 -3.75 7.41
C VAL A 196 15.65 -2.64 6.80
N SER A 197 14.41 -2.50 7.26
CA SER A 197 13.49 -1.48 6.75
C SER A 197 13.93 -0.07 7.13
N GLN A 198 14.49 0.11 8.33
CA GLN A 198 15.05 1.38 8.76
C GLN A 198 16.28 1.77 7.93
N TYR A 199 17.15 0.81 7.62
CA TYR A 199 18.29 1.04 6.73
C TYR A 199 17.82 1.49 5.33
N LEU A 200 16.84 0.81 4.74
CA LEU A 200 16.29 1.21 3.45
C LEU A 200 15.70 2.61 3.47
N LYS A 201 15.02 2.97 4.56
CA LYS A 201 14.51 4.34 4.75
C LYS A 201 15.65 5.37 4.77
N GLN A 202 16.75 5.07 5.46
CA GLN A 202 17.92 5.96 5.49
C GLN A 202 18.56 6.11 4.12
N VAL A 203 18.78 5.00 3.40
CA VAL A 203 19.31 5.03 2.03
C VAL A 203 18.39 5.83 1.11
N ALA A 204 17.07 5.65 1.22
CA ALA A 204 16.11 6.42 0.45
C ALA A 204 16.24 7.93 0.74
N GLN A 205 16.32 8.30 2.02
CA GLN A 205 16.50 9.69 2.46
C GLN A 205 17.81 10.31 1.96
N GLU A 206 18.92 9.55 1.97
CA GLU A 206 20.21 10.00 1.44
C GLU A 206 20.18 10.21 -0.07
N LEU A 207 19.39 9.41 -0.79
CA LEU A 207 19.24 9.52 -2.24
C LEU A 207 18.23 10.61 -2.64
N THR A 208 17.29 11.00 -1.77
CA THR A 208 16.24 11.99 -2.04
C THR A 208 16.78 13.29 -2.66
N PRO A 209 17.83 13.95 -2.12
CA PRO A 209 18.34 15.19 -2.71
C PRO A 209 18.84 15.03 -4.15
N SER A 210 19.45 13.88 -4.47
CA SER A 210 19.91 13.59 -5.83
C SER A 210 18.75 13.31 -6.78
N ARG A 211 17.71 12.63 -6.30
CA ARG A 211 16.51 12.32 -7.09
C ARG A 211 15.68 13.58 -7.38
N ILE A 212 15.47 14.42 -6.37
CA ILE A 212 14.82 15.73 -6.51
C ILE A 212 15.59 16.57 -7.53
N ARG A 213 16.92 16.65 -7.40
CA ARG A 213 17.75 17.39 -8.36
C ARG A 213 17.60 16.88 -9.78
N ASN A 214 17.75 15.58 -10.02
CA ASN A 214 17.64 14.99 -11.35
C ASN A 214 16.24 15.22 -11.94
N TYR A 215 15.19 15.07 -11.14
CA TYR A 215 13.83 15.34 -11.57
C TYR A 215 13.61 16.82 -11.94
N CYS A 216 14.10 17.75 -11.11
CA CYS A 216 14.03 19.17 -11.40
C CYS A 216 14.84 19.57 -12.64
N GLU A 217 15.97 18.89 -12.91
CA GLU A 217 16.73 19.04 -14.15
C GLU A 217 15.91 18.58 -15.38
N GLU A 218 15.26 17.42 -15.29
CA GLU A 218 14.37 16.91 -16.35
C GLU A 218 13.14 17.81 -16.56
N ALA A 219 12.51 18.29 -15.48
CA ALA A 219 11.41 19.26 -15.55
C ALA A 219 11.84 20.56 -16.23
N GLY A 220 13.09 21.01 -15.99
CA GLY A 220 13.69 22.14 -16.71
C GLY A 220 13.75 21.90 -18.22
N GLN A 221 13.99 20.66 -18.68
CA GLN A 221 13.95 20.33 -20.11
C GLN A 221 12.53 20.38 -20.67
N TYR A 222 11.51 19.97 -19.91
CA TYR A 222 10.11 20.12 -20.32
C TYR A 222 9.69 21.57 -20.49
N ARG A 223 10.19 22.47 -19.63
CA ARG A 223 9.95 23.92 -19.78
C ARG A 223 10.41 24.42 -21.16
N GLU A 224 11.60 24.02 -21.58
CA GLU A 224 12.11 24.40 -22.91
C GLU A 224 11.32 23.75 -24.05
N ARG A 225 10.88 22.50 -23.87
CA ARG A 225 9.99 21.84 -24.85
C ARG A 225 8.65 22.56 -25.01
N PHE A 226 8.02 23.01 -23.91
CA PHE A 226 6.79 23.79 -23.99
C PHE A 226 7.02 25.12 -24.74
N ARG A 227 8.15 25.78 -24.51
CA ARG A 227 8.50 27.01 -25.23
C ARG A 227 8.62 26.76 -26.74
N GLU A 228 9.28 25.68 -27.13
CA GLU A 228 9.38 25.28 -28.54
C GLU A 228 8.02 24.91 -29.15
N GLN A 229 7.19 24.18 -28.41
CA GLN A 229 5.83 23.80 -28.84
C GLN A 229 4.94 25.03 -29.03
N PHE A 230 4.97 25.98 -28.09
CA PHE A 230 4.23 27.23 -28.18
C PHE A 230 4.68 28.06 -29.36
N ARG A 231 5.99 28.19 -29.58
CA ARG A 231 6.53 28.85 -30.77
C ARG A 231 6.06 28.18 -32.06
N GLY A 232 6.06 26.84 -32.12
CA GLY A 232 5.52 26.10 -33.26
C GLY A 232 4.03 26.39 -33.49
N GLY A 233 3.24 26.47 -32.43
CA GLY A 233 1.84 26.90 -32.50
C GLY A 233 1.69 28.31 -33.08
N TRP A 234 2.50 29.27 -32.61
CA TRP A 234 2.51 30.64 -33.15
C TRP A 234 2.84 30.67 -34.64
N ASP A 235 3.87 29.93 -35.07
CA ASP A 235 4.29 29.87 -36.47
C ASP A 235 3.21 29.25 -37.37
N GLU A 236 2.36 28.39 -36.82
CA GLU A 236 1.18 27.81 -37.48
C GLU A 236 -0.07 28.70 -37.42
N GLY A 237 -0.01 29.84 -36.72
CA GLY A 237 -1.12 30.76 -36.55
C GLY A 237 -2.14 30.35 -35.48
N PHE A 238 -1.78 29.41 -34.60
CA PHE A 238 -2.56 29.06 -33.42
C PHE A 238 -2.44 30.15 -32.34
N ASP A 239 -3.56 30.53 -31.72
CA ASP A 239 -3.57 31.51 -30.63
C ASP A 239 -3.16 30.87 -29.30
N VAL A 240 -1.86 30.75 -29.09
CA VAL A 240 -1.27 30.16 -27.88
C VAL A 240 -1.66 30.95 -26.62
N ASN A 241 -1.70 32.28 -26.69
CA ASN A 241 -2.09 33.09 -25.53
C ASN A 241 -3.56 32.87 -25.15
N GLY A 242 -4.45 32.78 -26.15
CA GLY A 242 -5.84 32.41 -25.92
C GLY A 242 -5.96 31.05 -25.25
N PHE A 243 -5.22 30.05 -25.73
CA PHE A 243 -5.16 28.72 -25.09
C PHE A 243 -4.68 28.80 -23.64
N LEU A 244 -3.56 29.47 -23.37
CA LEU A 244 -2.99 29.58 -22.03
C LEU A 244 -3.94 30.27 -21.04
N GLN A 245 -4.73 31.25 -21.50
CA GLN A 245 -5.77 31.88 -20.70
C GLN A 245 -6.88 30.92 -20.29
N THR A 246 -7.25 29.95 -21.14
CA THR A 246 -8.19 28.88 -20.74
C THR A 246 -7.63 27.97 -19.66
N GLN A 247 -6.31 27.84 -19.60
CA GLN A 247 -5.58 27.07 -18.59
C GLN A 247 -5.27 27.89 -17.33
N GLY A 248 -5.70 29.16 -17.27
CA GLY A 248 -5.50 30.04 -16.11
C GLY A 248 -4.19 30.83 -16.10
N TYR A 249 -3.46 30.85 -17.22
CA TYR A 249 -2.22 31.63 -17.39
C TYR A 249 -2.47 32.84 -18.28
N GLN A 250 -1.85 33.98 -17.96
CA GLN A 250 -2.08 35.22 -18.71
C GLN A 250 -1.49 35.17 -20.13
N ASN A 251 -0.34 34.51 -20.27
CA ASN A 251 0.46 34.36 -21.48
C ASN A 251 1.57 33.32 -21.26
N GLU A 252 2.40 33.10 -22.29
CA GLU A 252 3.56 32.20 -22.23
C GLU A 252 4.52 32.55 -21.08
N ASP A 253 4.86 33.82 -20.90
CA ASP A 253 5.80 34.24 -19.85
C ASP A 253 5.28 33.94 -18.44
N ASP A 254 3.98 34.14 -18.19
CA ASP A 254 3.33 33.79 -16.91
C ASP A 254 3.39 32.29 -16.65
N PHE A 255 3.07 31.46 -17.65
CA PHE A 255 3.22 30.01 -17.53
C PHE A 255 4.68 29.61 -17.25
N MET A 256 5.62 30.11 -18.05
CA MET A 256 7.04 29.78 -17.93
C MET A 256 7.64 30.24 -16.59
N GLY A 257 7.16 31.37 -16.07
CA GLY A 257 7.54 31.89 -14.77
C GLY A 257 7.04 31.01 -13.64
N ARG A 258 5.75 30.68 -13.62
CA ARG A 258 5.16 29.80 -12.60
C ARG A 258 5.73 28.39 -12.64
N PHE A 259 5.96 27.85 -13.83
CA PHE A 259 6.58 26.54 -13.97
C PHE A 259 8.02 26.52 -13.47
N GLN A 260 8.79 27.60 -13.70
CA GLN A 260 10.12 27.75 -13.12
C GLN A 260 10.07 27.90 -11.59
N GLU A 261 9.10 28.64 -11.06
CA GLU A 261 8.92 28.80 -9.61
C GLU A 261 8.64 27.46 -8.94
N MET A 262 7.78 26.61 -9.52
CA MET A 262 7.55 25.26 -9.02
C MET A 262 8.84 24.42 -8.99
N ILE A 263 9.65 24.48 -10.05
CA ILE A 263 10.93 23.77 -10.12
C ILE A 263 11.91 24.28 -9.06
N GLU A 264 12.03 25.60 -8.86
CA GLU A 264 12.93 26.16 -7.85
C GLU A 264 12.46 25.86 -6.43
N ASN A 265 11.15 25.92 -6.18
CA ASN A 265 10.56 25.53 -4.90
C ASN A 265 10.92 24.07 -4.61
N ALA A 266 10.66 23.16 -5.55
CA ALA A 266 10.96 21.73 -5.44
C ALA A 266 12.45 21.42 -5.15
N LYS A 267 13.40 22.21 -5.69
CA LYS A 267 14.84 22.04 -5.39
C LYS A 267 15.19 22.35 -3.93
N GLY A 268 14.40 23.19 -3.27
CA GLY A 268 14.61 23.60 -1.88
C GLY A 268 13.94 22.69 -0.85
N THR A 269 13.22 21.66 -1.29
CA THR A 269 12.42 20.80 -0.41
C THR A 269 13.13 19.46 -0.20
N GLU A 270 12.82 18.83 0.93
CA GLU A 270 13.24 17.46 1.24
C GLU A 270 12.14 16.44 0.88
N ASP A 271 11.01 16.92 0.34
CA ASP A 271 9.80 16.14 0.14
C ASP A 271 9.52 15.89 -1.35
N ILE A 272 9.05 14.69 -1.65
CA ILE A 272 8.79 14.24 -3.02
C ILE A 272 7.40 14.69 -3.49
N GLU A 273 6.51 15.07 -2.57
CA GLU A 273 5.15 15.54 -2.87
C GLU A 273 5.15 16.77 -3.81
N ASP A 274 6.12 17.67 -3.67
CA ASP A 274 6.25 18.86 -4.55
C ASP A 274 6.58 18.47 -6.01
N LEU A 275 7.17 17.29 -6.23
CA LEU A 275 7.44 16.77 -7.58
C LEU A 275 6.16 16.30 -8.29
N GLU A 276 5.12 15.91 -7.53
CA GLU A 276 3.85 15.44 -8.08
C GLU A 276 3.09 16.57 -8.78
N GLU A 277 3.12 17.78 -8.22
CA GLU A 277 2.49 18.96 -8.82
C GLU A 277 3.17 19.35 -10.14
N ILE A 278 4.51 19.32 -10.18
CA ILE A 278 5.27 19.51 -11.41
C ILE A 278 4.87 18.46 -12.47
N GLY A 279 4.83 17.18 -12.07
CA GLY A 279 4.51 16.07 -12.98
C GLY A 279 3.07 16.12 -13.49
N ARG A 280 2.12 16.56 -12.66
CA ARG A 280 0.73 16.81 -13.07
C ARG A 280 0.64 17.96 -14.06
N THR A 281 1.28 19.09 -13.78
CA THR A 281 1.32 20.24 -14.70
C THR A 281 1.88 19.87 -16.06
N ILE A 282 2.98 19.10 -16.11
CA ILE A 282 3.57 18.62 -17.37
C ILE A 282 2.54 17.82 -18.17
N ARG A 283 1.87 16.84 -17.54
CA ARG A 283 0.91 15.96 -18.23
C ARG A 283 -0.32 16.72 -18.71
N GLU A 284 -0.89 17.56 -17.87
CA GLU A 284 -2.09 18.33 -18.20
C GLU A 284 -1.81 19.31 -19.34
N MET A 285 -0.68 20.03 -19.28
CA MET A 285 -0.33 21.00 -20.31
C MET A 285 -0.04 20.31 -21.65
N ASP A 286 0.72 19.23 -21.67
CA ASP A 286 1.05 18.48 -22.89
C ASP A 286 -0.20 17.88 -23.55
N GLN A 287 -1.11 17.30 -22.76
CA GLN A 287 -2.38 16.75 -23.25
C GLN A 287 -3.28 17.85 -23.81
N ASN A 288 -3.54 18.91 -23.03
CA ASN A 288 -4.47 19.97 -23.42
C ASN A 288 -3.95 20.74 -24.65
N PHE A 289 -2.65 21.02 -24.70
CA PHE A 289 -2.05 21.71 -25.84
C PHE A 289 -2.11 20.86 -27.11
N THR A 290 -1.75 19.57 -27.02
CA THR A 290 -1.78 18.65 -28.15
C THR A 290 -3.20 18.50 -28.71
N GLU A 291 -4.21 18.41 -27.84
CA GLU A 291 -5.60 18.34 -28.26
C GLU A 291 -6.08 19.60 -28.98
N GLU A 292 -5.82 20.78 -28.41
CA GLU A 292 -6.30 22.05 -28.98
C GLU A 292 -5.58 22.39 -30.30
N VAL A 293 -4.27 22.17 -30.39
CA VAL A 293 -3.53 22.32 -31.65
C VAL A 293 -4.02 21.29 -32.68
N GLY A 294 -4.32 20.06 -32.27
CA GLY A 294 -4.92 19.03 -33.13
C GLY A 294 -6.28 19.47 -33.69
N ARG A 295 -7.16 20.02 -32.84
CA ARG A 295 -8.47 20.56 -33.25
C ARG A 295 -8.32 21.75 -34.19
N TYR A 296 -7.36 22.65 -33.91
CA TYR A 296 -7.06 23.79 -34.78
C TYR A 296 -6.61 23.32 -36.16
N ARG A 297 -5.64 22.40 -36.23
CA ARG A 297 -5.16 21.81 -37.50
C ARG A 297 -6.28 21.09 -38.25
N ALA A 298 -7.20 20.41 -37.58
CA ALA A 298 -8.35 19.79 -38.24
C ALA A 298 -9.32 20.82 -38.84
N ARG A 299 -9.49 21.99 -38.20
CA ARG A 299 -10.38 23.07 -38.67
C ARG A 299 -9.76 23.94 -39.77
N HIS A 300 -8.46 24.18 -39.70
CA HIS A 300 -7.75 25.10 -40.60
C HIS A 300 -6.89 24.38 -41.65
N GLY A 301 -6.60 23.10 -41.46
CA GLY A 301 -5.82 22.25 -42.37
C GLY A 301 -6.61 21.67 -43.56
N GLN A 302 -7.88 22.05 -43.76
CA GLN A 302 -8.68 21.63 -44.92
C GLN A 302 -8.64 22.61 -46.12
N SER A 303 -7.62 23.47 -46.19
CA SER A 303 -7.27 24.24 -47.40
C SER A 303 -6.04 23.65 -48.09
N ALA A 304 -6.15 22.40 -48.54
CA ALA A 304 -5.28 21.81 -49.54
C ALA A 304 -6.12 21.16 -50.65
N THR A 305 -6.92 21.97 -51.34
CA THR A 305 -7.43 21.61 -52.68
C THR A 305 -6.42 22.08 -53.72
N GLY A 306 -5.82 21.11 -54.43
CA GLY A 306 -4.91 21.35 -55.54
C GLY A 306 -4.44 20.06 -56.24
N SER A 307 -5.40 19.28 -56.75
CA SER A 307 -5.32 18.40 -57.93
C SER A 307 -3.91 18.09 -58.50
N GLY A 308 -3.44 16.86 -58.29
CA GLY A 308 -2.35 16.23 -59.04
C GLY A 308 -2.78 14.81 -59.42
N PHE A 309 -2.74 14.53 -60.72
CA PHE A 309 -3.20 13.32 -61.39
C PHE A 309 -2.55 12.03 -60.86
N GLY A 310 -3.26 10.91 -61.03
CA GLY A 310 -2.91 9.64 -60.44
C GLY A 310 -1.79 8.89 -61.15
N GLN A 311 -1.43 7.75 -60.57
CA GLN A 311 -1.11 6.56 -61.35
C GLN A 311 -1.14 5.33 -60.45
N ASP A 312 -2.00 4.40 -60.86
CA ASP A 312 -1.84 2.97 -60.63
C ASP A 312 -0.38 2.54 -60.83
N ALA A 313 0.17 1.84 -59.86
CA ALA A 313 1.20 0.83 -60.09
C ALA A 313 1.20 -0.15 -58.92
N GLY A 314 0.48 -1.26 -59.11
CA GLY A 314 0.72 -2.46 -58.33
C GLY A 314 2.04 -3.13 -58.73
N GLY A 315 2.53 -4.00 -57.85
CA GLY A 315 3.33 -5.15 -58.25
C GLY A 315 4.66 -5.32 -57.53
N TYR A 316 4.77 -6.50 -56.91
CA TYR A 316 5.99 -7.22 -56.50
C TYR A 316 6.78 -6.59 -55.33
N GLY A 317 7.06 -7.29 -54.22
CA GLY A 317 7.32 -8.70 -54.04
C GLY A 317 8.72 -8.84 -53.44
N GLY A 318 8.90 -9.64 -52.39
CA GLY A 318 10.24 -9.97 -51.90
C GLY A 318 10.40 -10.08 -50.40
N SER A 319 9.99 -11.24 -49.87
CA SER A 319 10.45 -11.79 -48.59
C SER A 319 11.89 -12.29 -48.71
N SER A 320 12.74 -11.98 -47.73
CA SER A 320 13.90 -12.78 -47.25
C SER A 320 14.70 -11.93 -46.24
N SER A 321 14.65 -12.18 -44.94
CA SER A 321 15.25 -13.28 -44.15
C SER A 321 16.61 -12.92 -43.54
N SER A 322 16.70 -13.18 -42.23
CA SER A 322 17.84 -13.65 -41.45
C SER A 322 19.07 -12.75 -41.23
N GLY A 323 19.36 -12.48 -39.96
CA GLY A 323 20.66 -12.02 -39.49
C GLY A 323 20.73 -11.89 -37.97
N GLN A 324 20.77 -13.02 -37.24
CA GLN A 324 21.16 -13.06 -35.83
C GLN A 324 22.68 -12.77 -35.66
N PRO A 325 23.12 -12.35 -34.46
CA PRO A 325 24.39 -11.67 -34.23
C PRO A 325 25.56 -12.63 -33.99
N GLY A 326 26.75 -12.24 -34.49
CA GLY A 326 28.01 -12.94 -34.27
C GLY A 326 28.77 -12.43 -33.04
N PHE A 327 28.92 -13.31 -32.06
CA PHE A 327 29.98 -13.28 -31.04
C PHE A 327 31.35 -13.47 -31.70
N ARG A 328 32.34 -12.65 -31.35
CA ARG A 328 33.76 -13.05 -31.36
C ARG A 328 34.59 -12.18 -30.42
N GLY A 329 35.19 -12.81 -29.43
CA GLY A 329 36.29 -12.28 -28.63
C GLY A 329 37.65 -12.52 -29.27
N GLY A 330 38.68 -12.04 -28.56
CA GLY A 330 40.12 -12.12 -28.88
C GLY A 330 40.72 -10.72 -28.76
N GLN A 331 41.77 -10.45 -28.00
CA GLN A 331 42.75 -11.23 -27.24
C GLN A 331 43.18 -10.41 -26.03
#